data_AF-A0A440L6S7-F1
#
_entry.id   AF-A0A440L6S7-F1
#
_cell.length_a   1.000
_cell.length_b   1.000
_cell.length_c   1.000
_cell.angle_alpha   90.00
_cell.angle_beta   90.00
_cell.angle_gamma   90.00
#
_symmetry.space_group_name_H-M   'P 1'
#
loop_
_entity.id
_entity.type
_entity.pdbx_description
1 polymer ?
#
loop_
_entity_poly.entity_id
_entity_poly.type
_entity_poly.pdbx_seq_one_letter_code
_entity_poly.pdbx_strand_id
1 'polypeptide(L)' 'MDMMNSFGKIAAPTLSKTDFNYETECKTVLAPLIDGLLDAVESAGWDRRKAAYTLMFLSAQRLGADKEERK' A
#
# COMPACT_ATOMS: atom_id res chain seq x y z
N MET A 1 0.61 3.12 18.91
CA MET A 1 -0.13 3.95 17.94
C MET A 1 -0.93 3.03 17.05
N ASP A 2 -2.25 3.15 17.04
CA ASP A 2 -3.14 2.36 16.18
C ASP A 2 -2.84 2.60 14.69
N MET A 3 -2.20 1.62 14.04
CA MET A 3 -2.03 1.59 12.59
C MET A 3 -3.33 1.77 11.83
N MET A 4 -4.43 1.29 12.42
CA MET A 4 -5.79 1.39 11.86
C MET A 4 -6.24 2.85 11.71
N ASN A 5 -5.71 3.77 12.53
CA ASN A 5 -6.07 5.19 12.47
C ASN A 5 -5.24 5.99 11.45
N SER A 6 -4.15 5.41 10.93
CA SER A 6 -3.27 6.05 9.93
C SER A 6 -3.85 6.02 8.51
N PHE A 7 -4.63 4.99 8.18
CA PHE A 7 -5.29 4.89 6.87
C PHE A 7 -6.41 5.93 6.68
N GLY A 8 -6.96 6.47 7.77
CA GLY A 8 -7.98 7.53 7.73
C GLY A 8 -7.48 8.90 7.22
N LYS A 9 -6.20 9.02 6.85
CA LYS A 9 -5.56 10.28 6.40
C LYS A 9 -4.99 10.23 4.98
N ILE A 10 -5.32 9.22 4.17
CA ILE A 10 -4.90 9.22 2.76
C ILE A 10 -5.60 10.38 2.04
N ALA A 11 -4.82 11.38 1.63
CA ALA A 11 -5.35 12.53 0.90
C ALA A 11 -5.88 12.08 -0.47
N ALA A 12 -6.97 12.72 -0.92
CA ALA A 12 -7.48 12.50 -2.26
C ALA A 12 -6.47 12.99 -3.31
N PRO A 13 -6.35 12.34 -4.47
CA PRO A 13 -5.50 12.82 -5.55
C PRO A 13 -5.88 14.23 -5.97
N THR A 14 -4.89 15.08 -6.15
CA THR A 14 -5.03 16.44 -6.71
C THR A 14 -4.87 16.42 -8.23
N LEU A 15 -4.18 15.42 -8.78
CA LEU A 15 -3.95 15.25 -10.21
C LEU A 15 -4.98 14.33 -10.88
N SER A 16 -5.21 14.55 -12.18
CA SER A 16 -6.01 13.64 -12.99
C SER A 16 -5.31 12.30 -13.17
N LYS A 17 -6.07 11.20 -13.30
CA LYS A 17 -5.53 9.85 -13.56
C LYS A 17 -4.73 9.74 -14.87
N THR A 18 -4.96 10.65 -15.82
CA THR A 18 -4.22 10.72 -17.08
C THR A 18 -2.94 11.55 -16.98
N ASP A 19 -2.72 12.22 -15.84
CA ASP A 19 -1.52 13.01 -15.63
C ASP A 19 -0.33 12.09 -15.39
N PHE A 20 0.79 12.42 -16.03
CA PHE A 20 2.02 11.63 -15.89
C PHE A 20 2.54 11.60 -14.44
N ASN A 21 2.23 12.62 -13.63
CA ASN A 21 2.67 12.71 -12.25
C ASN A 21 1.69 12.10 -11.24
N TYR A 22 0.53 11.61 -11.67
CA TYR A 22 -0.46 10.97 -10.79
C TYR A 22 0.16 9.83 -9.96
N GLU A 23 0.99 9.02 -10.59
CA GLU A 23 1.64 7.88 -9.93
C GLU A 23 2.69 8.36 -8.91
N THR A 24 3.38 9.45 -9.19
CA THR A 24 4.32 10.09 -8.26
C THR A 24 3.58 10.63 -7.04
N GLU A 25 2.46 11.32 -7.23
CA GLU A 25 1.61 11.79 -6.13
C GLU A 25 1.10 10.62 -5.27
N CYS A 26 0.64 9.53 -5.91
CA CYS A 26 0.21 8.35 -5.18
C CYS A 26 1.35 7.76 -4.33
N LYS A 27 2.57 7.70 -4.87
CA LYS A 27 3.76 7.22 -4.14
C LYS A 27 4.09 8.07 -2.92
N THR A 28 4.00 9.40 -3.02
CA THR A 28 4.33 10.28 -1.89
C THR A 28 3.35 10.12 -0.72
N VAL A 29 2.06 9.92 -1.01
CA VAL A 29 1.04 9.69 0.02
C VAL A 29 1.18 8.30 0.65
N LEU A 30 1.49 7.27 -0.14
CA LEU A 30 1.59 5.89 0.34
C LEU A 30 2.89 5.57 1.08
N ALA A 31 4.03 6.15 0.67
CA ALA A 31 5.35 5.87 1.24
C ALA A 31 5.39 5.83 2.79
N PRO A 32 4.96 6.88 3.52
CA PRO A 32 5.02 6.87 4.98
C PRO A 32 4.12 5.81 5.63
N LEU A 33 3.00 5.43 4.98
CA LEU A 33 2.11 4.38 5.48
C LEU A 33 2.73 3.00 5.32
N ILE A 34 3.38 2.76 4.17
CA ILE A 34 4.08 1.51 3.89
C ILE A 34 5.30 1.35 4.81
N ASP A 35 6.07 2.42 5.03
CA ASP A 35 7.21 2.39 5.95
C ASP A 35 6.79 2.08 7.38
N GLY A 36 5.69 2.70 7.84
CA GLY A 36 5.09 2.41 9.14
C GLY A 36 4.67 0.94 9.23
N LEU A 37 3.95 0.43 8.22
CA LEU A 37 3.52 -0.98 8.16
C LEU A 37 4.70 -1.94 8.30
N LEU A 38 5.75 -1.71 7.52
CA LEU A 38 6.95 -2.54 7.54
C LEU A 38 7.69 -2.47 8.88
N ASP A 39 7.72 -1.30 9.53
CA ASP A 39 8.30 -1.11 10.86
C ASP A 39 7.57 -1.92 11.95
N ALA A 40 6.23 -1.95 11.94
CA ALA A 40 5.52 -2.78 12.92
C ALA A 40 5.66 -4.28 12.65
N VAL A 41 5.71 -4.68 11.38
CA VAL A 41 5.95 -6.08 11.00
C VAL A 41 7.35 -6.51 11.46
N GLU A 42 8.36 -5.68 11.24
CA GLU A 42 9.72 -5.90 11.72
C GLU A 42 9.80 -5.91 13.25
N SER A 43 9.13 -4.98 13.94
CA SER A 43 9.04 -4.94 15.40
C SER A 43 8.36 -6.18 16.00
N ALA A 44 7.48 -6.84 15.25
CA ALA A 44 6.88 -8.11 15.63
C ALA A 44 7.81 -9.33 15.37
N GLY A 45 9.03 -9.10 14.87
CA GLY A 45 10.07 -10.11 14.67
C GLY A 45 10.14 -10.70 13.26
N TRP A 46 9.39 -10.16 12.30
CA TRP A 46 9.42 -10.63 10.91
C TRP A 46 10.56 -9.99 10.11
N ASP A 47 11.06 -10.70 9.09
CA ASP A 47 12.03 -10.12 8.14
C ASP A 47 11.35 -9.04 7.28
N ARG A 48 11.83 -7.79 7.40
CA ARG A 48 11.28 -6.62 6.71
C ARG A 48 11.22 -6.79 5.19
N ARG A 49 12.25 -7.41 4.59
CA ARG A 49 12.34 -7.60 3.14
C ARG A 49 11.30 -8.62 2.66
N LYS A 50 11.16 -9.76 3.34
CA LYS A 50 10.13 -10.75 3.06
C LYS A 50 8.74 -10.16 3.26
N ALA A 51 8.53 -9.37 4.31
CA ALA A 51 7.28 -8.66 4.53
C ALA A 51 6.90 -7.74 3.35
N ALA A 52 7.86 -6.98 2.81
CA ALA A 52 7.65 -6.14 1.64
C ALA A 52 7.23 -6.96 0.39
N TYR A 53 7.90 -8.08 0.11
CA TYR A 53 7.51 -8.97 -0.99
C TYR A 53 6.12 -9.58 -0.78
N THR A 54 5.81 -10.03 0.43
CA THR A 54 4.49 -10.54 0.79
C THR A 54 3.41 -9.46 0.60
N LEU A 55 3.67 -8.22 0.99
CA LEU A 55 2.75 -7.10 0.79
C LEU A 55 2.47 -6.85 -0.69
N MET A 56 3.51 -6.83 -1.53
CA MET A 56 3.36 -6.70 -2.99
C MET A 56 2.52 -7.85 -3.57
N PHE A 57 2.83 -9.09 -3.17
CA PHE A 57 2.10 -10.28 -3.62
C PHE A 57 0.62 -10.23 -3.22
N LEU A 58 0.33 -9.91 -1.95
CA LEU A 58 -1.05 -9.78 -1.46
C LEU A 58 -1.81 -8.68 -2.22
N SER A 59 -1.15 -7.54 -2.49
CA SER A 59 -1.75 -6.43 -3.24
C SER A 59 -2.14 -6.87 -4.66
N ALA A 60 -1.24 -7.54 -5.37
CA ALA A 60 -1.50 -8.06 -6.71
C ALA A 60 -2.57 -9.17 -6.70
N GLN A 61 -2.51 -10.09 -5.73
CA GLN A 61 -3.48 -11.18 -5.60
C GLN A 61 -4.90 -10.66 -5.41
N ARG A 62 -5.10 -9.60 -4.62
CA ARG A 62 -6.44 -9.01 -4.40
C ARG A 62 -7.00 -8.34 -5.65
N LEU A 63 -6.15 -7.75 -6.49
CA LEU A 63 -6.56 -7.19 -7.79
C LEU A 63 -6.80 -8.26 -8.87
N GLY A 64 -6.14 -9.42 -8.74
CA GLY A 64 -6.30 -10.57 -9.64
C GLY A 64 -7.52 -11.44 -9.29
N ALA A 65 -7.78 -11.67 -8.01
CA ALA A 65 -8.90 -12.49 -7.53
C ALA A 65 -10.27 -11.92 -7.93
N ASP A 66 -10.40 -10.60 -8.03
CA ASP A 66 -11.63 -9.92 -8.51
C ASP A 66 -11.97 -10.24 -9.98
N LYS A 67 -10.98 -10.69 -10.79
CA LYS A 67 -11.19 -11.01 -12.21
C LYS A 67 -11.65 -12.45 -12.47
N GLU A 68 -11.54 -13.36 -11.50
CA GLU A 68 -11.89 -14.77 -11.69
C GLU A 68 -13.36 -15.07 -11.35
N GLU A 69 -14.01 -14.27 -10.50
CA GLU A 69 -15.45 -14.41 -10.18
C GLU A 69 -16.40 -13.74 -11.20
N ARG A 70 -15.85 -13.16 -12.27
CA ARG A 70 -16.61 -12.43 -13.31
C ARG A 70 -16.55 -13.09 -14.70
N LYS A 71 -16.33 -14.41 -14.75
CA LYS A 71 -16.36 -15.22 -15.98
C LYS A 71 -17.52 -16.21 -15.98
#